data_AF-A0A8S3HAF7-F1
#
_entry.id   AF-A0A8S3HAF7-F1
#
_cell.length_a   1.000
_cell.length_b   1.000
_cell.length_c   1.000
_cell.angle_alpha   90.00
_cell.angle_beta   90.00
_cell.angle_gamma   90.00
#
_symmetry.space_group_name_H-M   'P 1'
#
loop_
_entity.id
_entity.type
_entity.pdbx_description
1 polymer ?
#
loop_
_entity_poly.entity_id
_entity_poly.type
_entity_poly.pdbx_seq_one_letter_code
_entity_poly.pdbx_strand_id
1 'polypeptide(L)'
;FQASSALFRHEIAFVLGQLQSISSVPALRQQLSIVSENYMVRHECAETLGSIGTAECRHILETYLHDNERVVRESCEVALDISDYVNSADFQYCNGLNLVESECC
;
A
#
# COMPACT_ATOMS: atom_id res chain seq x y z
N PHE A 1 -11.45 6.75 10.43
CA PHE A 1 -12.14 8.03 10.09
C PHE A 1 -13.56 7.70 9.64
N GLN A 2 -14.58 8.47 10.06
CA GLN A 2 -15.99 8.20 9.76
C GLN A 2 -16.59 9.43 9.07
N ALA A 3 -17.05 9.26 7.83
CA ALA A 3 -17.73 10.28 7.03
C ALA A 3 -18.78 9.58 6.16
N SER A 4 -19.78 10.28 5.64
CA SER A 4 -20.82 9.66 4.81
C SER A 4 -20.31 9.29 3.41
N SER A 5 -19.52 10.15 2.79
CA SER A 5 -19.02 9.97 1.42
C SER A 5 -17.84 8.99 1.36
N ALA A 6 -17.97 7.94 0.55
CA ALA A 6 -16.89 7.00 0.28
C ALA A 6 -15.70 7.69 -0.39
N LEU A 7 -15.96 8.57 -1.36
CA LEU A 7 -14.93 9.34 -2.04
C LEU A 7 -14.14 10.22 -1.06
N PHE A 8 -14.83 10.82 -0.08
CA PHE A 8 -14.14 11.62 0.94
C PHE A 8 -13.27 10.76 1.86
N ARG A 9 -13.72 9.56 2.24
CA ARG A 9 -12.91 8.63 3.05
C ARG A 9 -11.70 8.10 2.29
N HIS A 10 -11.85 7.83 0.99
CA HIS A 10 -10.77 7.51 0.07
C HIS A 10 -9.72 8.63 0.10
N GLU A 11 -10.13 9.88 -0.13
CA GLU A 11 -9.18 11.00 -0.17
C GLU A 11 -8.43 11.22 1.15
N ILE A 12 -9.08 10.96 2.29
CA ILE A 12 -8.41 10.97 3.59
C ILE A 12 -7.32 9.91 3.65
N ALA A 13 -7.59 8.67 3.22
CA ALA A 13 -6.59 7.61 3.19
C ALA A 13 -5.44 7.98 2.25
N PHE A 14 -5.76 8.44 1.03
CA PHE A 14 -4.78 8.88 0.04
C PHE A 14 -3.82 9.94 0.60
N VAL A 15 -4.36 11.00 1.21
CA VAL A 15 -3.54 12.07 1.80
C VAL A 15 -2.68 11.56 2.96
N LEU A 16 -3.18 10.61 3.76
CA LEU A 16 -2.38 9.99 4.83
C LEU A 16 -1.20 9.18 4.28
N GLY A 17 -1.36 8.54 3.12
CA GLY A 17 -0.29 7.88 2.38
C GLY A 17 0.75 8.84 1.86
N GLN A 18 0.33 9.96 1.26
CA GLN A 18 1.26 11.02 0.82
C GLN A 18 2.09 11.59 1.99
N LEU A 19 1.52 11.64 3.19
CA LEU A 19 2.22 12.07 4.41
C LEU A 19 3.06 10.98 5.07
N GLN A 20 2.94 9.72 4.62
CA GLN A 20 3.55 8.52 5.21
C GLN A 20 3.40 8.45 6.75
N SER A 21 2.23 8.85 7.25
CA SER A 21 2.02 9.00 8.69
C SER A 21 1.84 7.65 9.37
N ILE A 22 2.88 7.16 10.06
CA ILE A 22 2.83 5.91 10.84
C ILE A 22 1.70 5.93 11.89
N SER A 23 1.40 7.10 12.45
CA SER A 23 0.30 7.27 13.42
C SER A 23 -1.08 6.92 12.86
N SER A 24 -1.23 6.86 11.53
CA SER A 24 -2.47 6.52 10.85
C SER A 24 -2.70 5.01 10.66
N VAL A 25 -1.67 4.18 10.82
CA VAL A 25 -1.72 2.72 10.61
C VAL A 25 -2.87 2.05 11.36
N PRO A 26 -3.15 2.36 12.66
CA PRO A 26 -4.27 1.75 13.36
C PRO A 26 -5.63 2.03 12.72
N ALA A 27 -5.82 3.25 12.18
CA ALA A 27 -7.06 3.67 11.55
C ALA A 27 -7.22 3.09 10.13
N LEU A 28 -6.13 2.98 9.38
CA LEU A 28 -6.10 2.34 8.05
C LEU A 28 -6.40 0.85 8.16
N ARG A 29 -5.77 0.15 9.11
CA ARG A 29 -6.06 -1.25 9.43
C ARG A 29 -7.53 -1.47 9.76
N GLN A 30 -8.09 -0.59 10.60
CA GLN A 30 -9.50 -0.65 10.95
C GLN A 30 -10.37 -0.53 9.70
N GLN A 31 -10.14 0.45 8.83
CA GLN A 31 -10.95 0.63 7.63
C GLN A 31 -10.82 -0.52 6.63
N LEU A 32 -9.61 -1.03 6.42
CA LEU A 32 -9.37 -2.19 5.55
C LEU A 32 -10.12 -3.45 6.03
N SER A 33 -10.27 -3.62 7.35
CA SER A 33 -10.96 -4.77 7.97
C SER A 33 -12.48 -4.78 7.86
N ILE A 34 -13.10 -3.64 7.52
CA ILE A 34 -14.57 -3.54 7.44
C ILE A 34 -15.01 -4.10 6.09
N VAL A 35 -15.48 -5.34 6.07
CA VAL A 35 -15.94 -6.04 4.85
C VAL A 35 -17.06 -5.27 4.12
N SER A 36 -17.90 -4.54 4.87
CA SER A 36 -18.99 -3.73 4.29
C SER A 36 -18.55 -2.34 3.81
N GLU A 37 -17.28 -1.96 4.01
CA GLU A 37 -16.75 -0.69 3.53
C GLU A 37 -16.60 -0.75 2.00
N ASN A 38 -16.77 0.40 1.36
CA ASN A 38 -16.62 0.53 -0.07
C ASN A 38 -15.21 0.11 -0.51
N TYR A 39 -15.14 -0.73 -1.54
CA TYR A 39 -13.88 -1.27 -2.04
C TYR A 39 -12.85 -0.20 -2.38
N MET A 40 -13.27 1.00 -2.83
CA MET A 40 -12.35 2.10 -3.11
C MET A 40 -11.63 2.58 -1.86
N VAL A 41 -12.34 2.73 -0.74
CA VAL A 41 -11.72 3.16 0.52
C VAL A 41 -10.74 2.10 1.01
N ARG A 42 -11.11 0.82 0.87
CA ARG A 42 -10.27 -0.32 1.27
C ARG A 42 -9.00 -0.43 0.41
N HIS A 43 -9.11 -0.24 -0.91
CA HIS A 43 -7.96 -0.21 -1.82
C HIS A 43 -6.97 0.87 -1.40
N GLU A 44 -7.46 2.09 -1.17
CA GLU A 44 -6.61 3.22 -0.81
C GLU A 44 -5.94 3.01 0.56
N CYS A 45 -6.64 2.38 1.51
CA CYS A 45 -6.03 1.97 2.78
C CYS A 45 -4.90 0.96 2.59
N ALA A 46 -5.05 -0.01 1.68
CA ALA A 46 -4.00 -0.99 1.37
C ALA A 46 -2.78 -0.32 0.71
N GLU A 47 -2.99 0.51 -0.31
CA GLU A 47 -1.89 1.25 -0.96
C GLU A 47 -1.16 2.17 0.02
N THR A 48 -1.92 2.85 0.89
CA THR A 48 -1.37 3.68 1.95
C THR A 48 -0.47 2.87 2.89
N LEU A 49 -0.91 1.68 3.33
CA LEU A 49 -0.10 0.79 4.19
C LEU A 49 1.19 0.36 3.47
N GLY A 50 1.14 0.05 2.17
CA GLY A 50 2.31 -0.26 1.36
C GLY A 50 3.31 0.90 1.31
N SER A 51 2.81 2.12 1.10
CA SER A 51 3.63 3.34 1.06
C SER A 51 4.29 3.68 2.40
N ILE A 52 3.67 3.32 3.52
CA ILE A 52 4.24 3.50 4.87
C ILE A 52 5.33 2.45 5.15
N GLY A 53 5.15 1.22 4.65
CA GLY A 53 6.24 0.24 4.55
C GLY A 53 6.78 -0.34 5.86
N THR A 54 6.10 -0.18 7.00
CA THR A 54 6.55 -0.81 8.26
C THR A 54 6.27 -2.32 8.26
N ALA A 55 6.97 -3.07 9.12
CA ALA A 55 6.71 -4.50 9.30
C ALA A 55 5.26 -4.80 9.72
N GLU A 56 4.64 -3.93 10.52
CA GLU A 56 3.22 -4.03 10.86
C GLU A 56 2.33 -3.87 9.62
N CYS A 57 2.61 -2.88 8.77
CA CYS A 57 1.88 -2.66 7.52
C CYS A 57 1.96 -3.89 6.62
N ARG A 58 3.15 -4.48 6.47
CA ARG A 58 3.35 -5.71 5.71
C ARG A 58 2.46 -6.84 6.20
N HIS A 59 2.46 -7.11 7.51
CA HIS A 59 1.65 -8.18 8.09
C HIS A 59 0.14 -7.96 7.87
N ILE A 60 -0.30 -6.70 7.94
CA ILE A 60 -1.69 -6.34 7.62
C ILE A 60 -1.99 -6.68 6.16
N LEU A 61 -1.14 -6.26 5.21
CA LEU A 61 -1.35 -6.50 3.77
C LEU A 61 -1.39 -8.00 3.44
N GLU A 62 -0.48 -8.80 4.01
CA GLU A 62 -0.45 -10.26 3.85
C GLU A 62 -1.77 -10.92 4.28
N THR A 63 -2.44 -10.36 5.29
CA THR A 63 -3.74 -10.85 5.77
C THR A 63 -4.86 -10.68 4.71
N TYR A 64 -4.76 -9.67 3.83
CA TYR A 64 -5.80 -9.33 2.85
C TYR A 64 -5.46 -9.75 1.41
N LEU A 65 -4.37 -10.49 1.19
CA LEU A 65 -4.03 -11.08 -0.12
C LEU A 65 -5.12 -12.02 -0.68
N HIS A 66 -5.99 -12.54 0.19
CA HIS A 66 -7.10 -13.42 -0.18
C HIS A 66 -8.47 -12.81 0.12
N ASP A 67 -8.55 -11.47 0.22
CA ASP A 67 -9.82 -10.78 0.41
C ASP A 67 -10.85 -11.17 -0.64
N ASN A 68 -12.15 -11.16 -0.33
CA ASN A 68 -13.17 -11.49 -1.33
C ASN A 68 -13.21 -10.47 -2.47
N GLU A 69 -12.84 -9.21 -2.20
CA GLU A 69 -12.92 -8.15 -3.18
C GLU A 69 -11.63 -8.07 -4.02
N ARG A 70 -11.78 -8.16 -5.35
CA ARG A 70 -10.65 -8.26 -6.29
C ARG A 70 -9.74 -7.05 -6.18
N VAL A 71 -10.34 -5.86 -6.14
CA VAL A 71 -9.59 -4.59 -6.09
C VAL A 71 -8.74 -4.53 -4.83
N VAL A 72 -9.21 -5.05 -3.70
CA VAL A 72 -8.46 -5.07 -2.43
C VAL A 72 -7.29 -6.05 -2.50
N ARG A 73 -7.50 -7.26 -3.04
CA ARG A 73 -6.41 -8.24 -3.21
C ARG A 73 -5.28 -7.70 -4.08
N GLU A 74 -5.63 -7.21 -5.27
CA GLU A 74 -4.66 -6.66 -6.23
C GLU A 74 -3.94 -5.44 -5.65
N SER A 75 -4.63 -4.60 -4.88
CA SER A 75 -3.98 -3.48 -4.18
C SER A 75 -3.01 -3.95 -3.11
N CYS A 76 -3.31 -5.04 -2.38
CA CYS A 76 -2.39 -5.60 -1.38
C CYS A 76 -1.14 -6.21 -2.03
N GLU A 77 -1.28 -6.88 -3.17
CA GLU A 77 -0.15 -7.41 -3.95
C GLU A 77 0.80 -6.27 -4.36
N VAL A 78 0.27 -5.23 -5.01
CA VAL A 78 1.07 -4.07 -5.42
C VAL A 78 1.66 -3.34 -4.21
N ALA A 79 0.89 -3.17 -3.13
CA ALA A 79 1.36 -2.51 -1.91
C ALA A 79 2.52 -3.26 -1.24
N LEU A 80 2.56 -4.59 -1.32
CA LEU A 80 3.68 -5.39 -0.83
C LEU A 80 4.94 -5.18 -1.69
N ASP A 81 4.80 -5.16 -3.02
CA ASP A 81 5.91 -4.86 -3.93
C ASP A 81 6.47 -3.44 -3.68
N ILE A 82 5.59 -2.46 -3.47
CA ILE A 82 5.99 -1.10 -3.09
C ILE A 82 6.70 -1.08 -1.73
N SER A 83 6.18 -1.81 -0.74
CA SER A 83 6.82 -1.92 0.57
C SER A 83 8.21 -2.55 0.46
N ASP A 84 8.37 -3.60 -0.35
CA ASP A 84 9.67 -4.23 -0.61
C ASP A 84 10.64 -3.28 -1.30
N TYR A 85 10.17 -2.50 -2.27
CA TYR A 85 10.97 -1.45 -2.90
C TYR A 85 11.40 -0.37 -1.91
N VAL A 86 10.47 0.18 -1.12
CA VAL A 86 10.74 1.24 -0.12
C VAL A 86 11.73 0.75 0.95
N ASN A 87 11.68 -0.53 1.31
CA ASN A 87 12.62 -1.14 2.25
C ASN A 87 13.91 -1.65 1.61
N SER A 88 13.98 -1.73 0.29
CA SER A 88 15.20 -2.07 -0.44
C SER A 88 16.16 -0.87 -0.48
N ALA A 89 17.47 -1.12 -0.55
CA ALA A 89 18.47 -0.07 -0.69
C ALA A 89 18.54 0.52 -2.12
N ASP A 90 17.67 0.07 -3.03
CA ASP A 90 17.71 0.42 -4.44
C ASP A 90 17.08 1.79 -4.68
N PHE A 91 17.94 2.81 -4.72
CA PHE A 91 17.56 4.20 -4.94
C PHE A 91 17.20 4.52 -6.42
N GLN A 92 17.20 3.54 -7.32
CA GLN A 92 17.15 3.79 -8.77
C GLN A 92 16.17 2.88 -9.54
N TYR A 93 15.19 3.53 -10.18
CA TYR A 93 14.28 2.95 -11.19
C TYR A 93 14.98 2.55 -12.50
N CYS A 94 16.24 2.96 -12.72
CA CYS A 94 16.98 2.77 -13.97
C CYS A 94 18.16 1.80 -13.83
N ASN A 95 17.89 0.51 -13.55
CA ASN A 95 18.93 -0.54 -13.66
C ASN A 95 19.30 -0.91 -15.11
N GLY A 96 18.72 -0.25 -16.12
CA GLY A 96 19.04 -0.47 -17.54
C GLY A 96 20.49 -0.12 -17.93
N LEU A 97 21.26 0.55 -17.08
CA LEU A 97 22.68 0.86 -17.31
C LEU A 97 23.63 -0.22 -16.74
N ASN A 98 23.23 -0.94 -15.69
CA ASN A 98 24.09 -1.96 -15.04
C ASN A 98 24.17 -3.27 -15.83
N LEU A 99 23.25 -3.50 -16.78
CA LEU A 99 23.30 -4.65 -17.69
C LEU A 99 24.24 -4.44 -18.88
N VAL A 100 24.64 -3.19 -19.17
CA VAL A 100 25.51 -2.89 -20.33
C VAL A 100 26.99 -2.98 -19.97
N GLU A 101 27.35 -2.75 -18.70
CA GLU A 101 28.75 -2.86 -18.24
C GLU A 101 29.20 -4.30 -17.99
N SER A 102 28.27 -5.25 -17.83
CA SER A 102 28.59 -6.66 -17.57
C SER A 102 28.74 -7.54 -18.81
N GLU A 103 28.40 -7.02 -20.01
CA GLU A 103 28.65 -7.71 -21.30
C GLU A 103 29.98 -7.30 -21.96
N CYS A 104 30.76 -6.41 -21.33
CA CYS A 104 32.06 -5.97 -21.82
C CYS A 104 33.19 -6.35 -20.85
N CYS A 105 33.39 -7.65 -20.65
CA CYS A 105 34.64 -8.26 -20.15
C CYS A 105 34.91 -9.56 -20.90
#